data_AF-A0A9D5KVU0-F1
#
_entry.id   AF-A0A9D5KVU0-F1
#
_cell.length_a   1.000
_cell.length_b   1.000
_cell.length_c   1.000
_cell.angle_alpha   90.00
_cell.angle_beta   90.00
_cell.angle_gamma   90.00
#
_symmetry.space_group_name_H-M   'P 1'
#
loop_
_entity.id
_entity.type
_entity.pdbx_description
1 polymer ?
#
loop_
_entity_poly.entity_id
_entity_poly.type
_entity_poly.pdbx_seq_one_letter_code
_entity_poly.pdbx_strand_id
1 'polypeptide(L)'
;MTEDNKSNHQPSDYSRFMPSSSGHDSDAHRFFPSEDTTEKEEEIADAHIADEEHNEPDLAAPPSDADSAPAQPEEPHTPDRSPWAMLSHLISWVMVPMLMPVYGILLIFGLSILNYTAIGTRLWFAAIVFGINVLVPALIVILLKRIGIVQDLGLNGRRERLIPYIVSIFALIGTAWFLASRHAPSWVWLFYIGGAAGGVINLIINFRWKISAHAAGVAGIVALLIRIASDGFPKADVIVWLLLWILLAGLTGSARLYLRRHTFWQVMAGYAVGFLSVYLITAF
;
A
#
# COMPACT_ATOMS: atom_id res chain seq x y z
N MET A 1 -32.63 -36.26 56.38
CA MET A 1 -33.92 -35.57 56.22
C MET A 1 -33.81 -34.82 54.91
N THR A 2 -34.11 -35.49 53.79
CA THR A 2 -35.46 -35.74 53.19
C THR A 2 -35.88 -34.50 52.38
N GLU A 3 -35.77 -34.57 51.05
CA GLU A 3 -36.88 -34.88 50.09
C GLU A 3 -37.29 -33.55 49.41
N ASP A 4 -37.86 -33.44 48.20
CA ASP A 4 -37.97 -34.31 47.00
C ASP A 4 -38.25 -33.30 45.83
N ASN A 5 -37.68 -33.37 44.62
CA ASN A 5 -37.93 -34.30 43.50
C ASN A 5 -39.12 -33.91 42.58
N LYS A 6 -38.90 -34.08 41.25
CA LYS A 6 -39.85 -33.96 40.11
C LYS A 6 -40.21 -32.50 39.71
N SER A 7 -40.41 -32.17 38.43
CA SER A 7 -40.74 -33.03 37.28
C SER A 7 -39.82 -32.90 36.05
N ASN A 8 -39.43 -34.07 35.53
CA ASN A 8 -38.87 -34.31 34.21
C ASN A 8 -39.97 -34.28 33.12
N HIS A 9 -39.69 -33.77 31.91
CA HIS A 9 -40.21 -34.33 30.64
C HIS A 9 -39.30 -33.97 29.45
N GLN A 10 -39.09 -34.95 28.58
CA GLN A 10 -38.23 -35.00 27.39
C GLN A 10 -39.13 -35.46 26.19
N PRO A 11 -38.61 -35.86 25.02
CA PRO A 11 -37.95 -35.09 23.95
C PRO A 11 -38.73 -35.11 22.61
N SER A 12 -38.06 -34.66 21.53
CA SER A 12 -38.24 -35.03 20.12
C SER A 12 -39.42 -34.44 19.30
N ASP A 13 -39.07 -33.90 18.13
CA ASP A 13 -39.68 -34.36 16.87
C ASP A 13 -38.60 -34.43 15.77
N TYR A 14 -38.78 -35.35 14.83
CA TYR A 14 -37.83 -35.75 13.79
C TYR A 14 -38.35 -35.40 12.39
N SER A 15 -37.48 -34.85 11.53
CA SER A 15 -37.49 -35.01 10.06
C SER A 15 -38.83 -35.02 9.29
N ARG A 16 -39.17 -33.91 8.62
CA ARG A 16 -40.09 -33.89 7.46
C ARG A 16 -39.87 -32.65 6.58
N PHE A 17 -39.67 -32.73 5.26
CA PHE A 17 -39.29 -33.84 4.36
C PHE A 17 -38.55 -33.23 3.12
N MET A 18 -37.88 -34.08 2.33
CA MET A 18 -36.99 -33.77 1.18
C MET A 18 -37.63 -33.10 -0.08
N PRO A 19 -36.83 -32.63 -1.06
CA PRO A 19 -37.29 -32.07 -2.35
C PRO A 19 -37.39 -33.09 -3.51
N SER A 20 -38.15 -32.74 -4.57
CA SER A 20 -38.22 -33.39 -5.91
C SER A 20 -38.88 -32.40 -6.90
N SER A 21 -38.35 -31.95 -8.05
CA SER A 21 -37.81 -32.61 -9.27
C SER A 21 -38.84 -32.89 -10.39
N SER A 22 -38.42 -32.59 -11.63
CA SER A 22 -38.75 -33.20 -12.95
C SER A 22 -40.03 -32.87 -13.76
N GLY A 23 -39.79 -32.70 -15.09
CA GLY A 23 -40.74 -32.72 -16.23
C GLY A 23 -41.43 -31.38 -16.57
N HIS A 24 -41.78 -30.98 -17.81
CA HIS A 24 -41.60 -31.44 -19.22
C HIS A 24 -42.11 -30.26 -20.13
N ASP A 25 -41.88 -30.08 -21.45
CA ASP A 25 -41.07 -30.76 -22.49
C ASP A 25 -40.78 -29.78 -23.67
N SER A 26 -39.64 -29.85 -24.38
CA SER A 26 -39.39 -30.39 -25.75
C SER A 26 -40.26 -29.86 -26.93
N ASP A 27 -39.62 -29.16 -27.88
CA ASP A 27 -39.69 -29.32 -29.38
C ASP A 27 -39.17 -28.02 -30.07
N ALA A 28 -38.08 -28.05 -30.86
CA ALA A 28 -37.98 -28.37 -32.30
C ALA A 28 -38.36 -27.17 -33.22
N HIS A 29 -37.75 -26.86 -34.38
CA HIS A 29 -36.80 -27.53 -35.27
C HIS A 29 -35.73 -26.56 -35.85
N ARG A 30 -34.68 -27.11 -36.47
CA ARG A 30 -33.77 -26.39 -37.40
C ARG A 30 -34.40 -26.27 -38.79
N PHE A 31 -34.20 -25.15 -39.50
CA PHE A 31 -34.01 -25.18 -40.95
C PHE A 31 -33.31 -23.90 -41.48
N PHE A 32 -32.24 -24.07 -42.25
CA PHE A 32 -31.76 -23.10 -43.25
C PHE A 32 -32.14 -23.65 -44.64
N PRO A 33 -32.31 -22.79 -45.65
CA PRO A 33 -31.55 -23.03 -46.88
C PRO A 33 -30.94 -21.76 -47.50
N SER A 34 -30.07 -21.98 -48.47
CA SER A 34 -29.23 -21.03 -49.22
C SER A 34 -29.59 -20.97 -50.72
N GLU A 35 -28.90 -20.09 -51.47
CA GLU A 35 -28.84 -20.00 -52.97
C GLU A 35 -30.14 -19.41 -53.61
N ASP A 36 -30.11 -18.47 -54.58
CA ASP A 36 -29.60 -18.54 -55.97
C ASP A 36 -29.54 -17.09 -56.57
N THR A 37 -28.42 -16.60 -57.13
CA THR A 37 -28.08 -16.45 -58.59
C THR A 37 -28.51 -15.18 -59.36
N THR A 38 -27.48 -14.41 -59.74
CA THR A 38 -27.17 -13.80 -61.07
C THR A 38 -28.14 -12.92 -61.87
N GLU A 39 -27.53 -11.85 -62.40
CA GLU A 39 -27.69 -11.24 -63.73
C GLU A 39 -28.92 -10.38 -64.07
N LYS A 40 -28.62 -9.12 -64.44
CA LYS A 40 -29.11 -8.48 -65.66
C LYS A 40 -28.21 -7.30 -66.09
N GLU A 41 -27.65 -7.44 -67.28
CA GLU A 41 -27.15 -6.37 -68.16
C GLU A 41 -28.37 -5.57 -68.72
N GLU A 42 -28.29 -4.46 -69.46
CA GLU A 42 -27.20 -3.78 -70.18
C GLU A 42 -27.62 -2.31 -70.50
N GLU A 43 -26.65 -1.49 -70.94
CA GLU A 43 -26.76 -0.40 -71.94
C GLU A 43 -27.75 0.80 -71.78
N ILE A 44 -27.20 2.02 -71.78
CA ILE A 44 -27.44 3.09 -72.78
C ILE A 44 -26.28 4.10 -72.68
N ALA A 45 -25.64 4.40 -73.80
CA ALA A 45 -24.63 5.44 -73.92
C ALA A 45 -25.27 6.82 -74.22
N ASP A 46 -24.64 7.93 -73.83
CA ASP A 46 -24.09 8.83 -74.86
C ASP A 46 -23.10 9.91 -74.35
N ALA A 47 -22.30 10.37 -75.32
CA ALA A 47 -21.23 11.35 -75.31
C ALA A 47 -21.20 12.52 -74.29
N HIS A 48 -20.01 12.74 -73.71
CA HIS A 48 -19.32 14.03 -73.83
C HIS A 48 -17.81 13.86 -73.97
N ILE A 49 -17.25 14.46 -75.03
CA ILE A 49 -15.80 14.60 -75.25
C ILE A 49 -15.42 16.00 -74.76
N ALA A 50 -14.47 16.09 -73.85
CA ALA A 50 -13.74 17.33 -73.54
C ALA A 50 -12.34 16.96 -73.01
N ASP A 51 -11.36 17.05 -73.92
CA ASP A 51 -9.95 17.35 -73.71
C ASP A 51 -9.42 17.37 -72.26
N GLU A 52 -8.70 16.32 -71.84
CA GLU A 52 -7.62 16.46 -70.85
C GLU A 52 -6.32 15.84 -71.36
N GLU A 53 -5.25 16.58 -71.11
CA GLU A 53 -3.92 16.44 -71.68
C GLU A 53 -3.16 15.24 -71.06
N HIS A 54 -2.48 14.46 -71.91
CA HIS A 54 -1.81 13.22 -71.50
C HIS A 54 -0.50 13.52 -70.76
N ASN A 55 -0.60 13.84 -69.47
CA ASN A 55 0.56 13.97 -68.58
C ASN A 55 0.67 12.71 -67.72
N GLU A 56 1.82 12.02 -67.79
CA GLU A 56 2.05 10.81 -67.01
C GLU A 56 1.97 11.11 -65.51
N PRO A 57 1.35 10.25 -64.68
CA PRO A 57 1.46 10.36 -63.24
C PRO A 57 2.89 10.00 -62.84
N ASP A 58 3.71 11.04 -62.63
CA ASP A 58 5.00 10.96 -61.96
C ASP A 58 4.89 10.03 -60.75
N LEU A 59 5.73 9.00 -60.69
CA LEU A 59 5.73 8.03 -59.60
C LEU A 59 6.26 8.71 -58.34
N ALA A 60 5.37 9.43 -57.67
CA ALA A 60 5.60 10.01 -56.37
C ALA A 60 6.17 8.94 -55.46
N ALA A 61 7.39 9.17 -54.98
CA ALA A 61 8.08 8.30 -54.04
C ALA A 61 7.14 8.00 -52.86
N PRO A 62 7.20 6.78 -52.27
CA PRO A 62 6.36 6.42 -51.14
C PRO A 62 6.48 7.49 -50.05
N PRO A 63 5.37 7.83 -49.35
CA PRO A 63 5.36 8.92 -48.40
C PRO A 63 6.48 8.72 -47.38
N SER A 64 7.37 9.72 -47.27
CA SER A 64 8.48 9.67 -46.32
C SER A 64 7.96 9.38 -44.93
N ASP A 65 8.60 8.44 -44.21
CA ASP A 65 8.25 8.00 -42.85
C ASP A 65 8.51 9.07 -41.76
N ALA A 66 8.08 10.31 -42.03
CA ALA A 66 8.29 11.51 -41.24
C ALA A 66 7.50 11.55 -39.91
N ASP A 67 6.74 10.49 -39.60
CA ASP A 67 6.07 10.29 -38.31
C ASP A 67 6.66 9.09 -37.52
N SER A 68 7.76 8.50 -38.01
CA SER A 68 8.57 7.50 -37.30
C SER A 68 9.84 8.13 -36.71
N ALA A 69 9.72 9.32 -36.12
CA ALA A 69 10.81 9.91 -35.35
C ALA A 69 11.28 8.89 -34.29
N PRO A 70 12.56 8.46 -34.29
CA PRO A 70 13.02 7.48 -33.32
C PRO A 70 12.81 8.07 -31.93
N ALA A 71 12.15 7.30 -31.06
CA ALA A 71 11.86 7.71 -29.69
C ALA A 71 13.15 8.22 -29.06
N GLN A 72 13.18 9.52 -28.74
CA GLN A 72 14.36 10.18 -28.18
C GLN A 72 14.84 9.34 -26.99
N PRO A 73 16.12 8.91 -26.95
CA PRO A 73 16.59 8.11 -25.83
C PRO A 73 16.38 8.92 -24.55
N GLU A 74 15.59 8.37 -23.61
CA GLU A 74 15.29 9.05 -22.34
C GLU A 74 16.61 9.47 -21.69
N GLU A 75 16.84 10.79 -21.58
CA GLU A 75 18.11 11.27 -21.03
C GLU A 75 18.32 10.67 -19.63
N PRO A 76 19.55 10.20 -19.30
CA PRO A 76 19.83 9.66 -18.00
C PRO A 76 19.46 10.69 -16.94
N HIS A 77 18.50 10.36 -16.06
CA HIS A 77 17.96 11.28 -15.07
C HIS A 77 19.09 11.96 -14.27
N THR A 78 19.46 13.17 -14.68
CA THR A 78 20.39 14.00 -13.92
C THR A 78 19.68 14.32 -12.60
N PRO A 79 20.35 14.12 -11.45
CA PRO A 79 19.72 14.41 -10.17
C PRO A 79 19.44 15.91 -10.12
N ASP A 80 18.16 16.26 -10.11
CA ASP A 80 17.69 17.64 -10.02
C ASP A 80 18.40 18.32 -8.84
N ARG A 81 19.23 19.33 -9.15
CA ARG A 81 19.97 20.11 -8.15
C ARG A 81 19.14 21.26 -7.59
N SER A 82 17.83 21.31 -7.85
CA SER A 82 16.94 22.28 -7.25
C SER A 82 16.94 22.14 -5.71
N PRO A 83 16.80 23.26 -4.97
CA PRO A 83 16.66 23.21 -3.52
C PRO A 83 15.42 22.41 -3.10
N TRP A 84 14.38 22.33 -3.95
CA TRP A 84 13.15 21.59 -3.71
C TRP A 84 13.32 20.08 -3.82
N ALA A 85 14.13 19.58 -4.77
CA ALA A 85 14.50 18.17 -4.83
C ALA A 85 15.37 17.78 -3.63
N MET A 86 16.37 18.59 -3.27
CA MET A 86 17.21 18.34 -2.10
C MET A 86 16.39 18.30 -0.79
N LEU A 87 15.45 19.24 -0.62
CA LEU A 87 14.51 19.24 0.51
C LEU A 87 13.61 18.00 0.50
N SER A 88 13.06 17.61 -0.66
CA SER A 88 12.22 16.41 -0.82
C SER A 88 12.97 15.11 -0.50
N HIS A 89 14.26 15.05 -0.82
CA HIS A 89 15.16 13.96 -0.44
C HIS A 89 15.45 13.95 1.07
N LEU A 90 15.70 15.11 1.69
CA LEU A 90 15.92 15.22 3.14
C LEU A 90 14.68 14.77 3.94
N ILE A 91 13.49 15.30 3.60
CA ILE A 91 12.22 14.87 4.20
C ILE A 91 12.04 13.35 4.04
N SER A 92 12.31 12.85 2.85
CA SER A 92 12.21 11.42 2.53
C SER A 92 13.18 10.54 3.32
N TRP A 93 14.33 11.07 3.75
CA TRP A 93 15.35 10.36 4.53
C TRP A 93 15.06 10.40 6.03
N VAL A 94 14.58 11.52 6.56
CA VAL A 94 14.15 11.65 7.96
C VAL A 94 12.86 10.85 8.20
N MET A 95 11.91 10.87 7.26
CA MET A 95 10.64 10.15 7.36
C MET A 95 10.73 8.69 6.83
N VAL A 96 11.90 8.06 6.92
CA VAL A 96 12.07 6.63 6.55
C VAL A 96 11.25 5.74 7.50
N PRO A 97 10.48 4.75 6.99
CA PRO A 97 9.62 3.88 7.81
C PRO A 97 10.33 3.18 8.95
N MET A 98 11.62 2.87 8.80
CA MET A 98 12.45 2.22 9.84
C MET A 98 12.67 3.09 11.08
N LEU A 99 12.57 4.42 10.94
CA LEU A 99 12.72 5.37 12.05
C LEU A 99 11.41 5.63 12.79
N MET A 100 10.25 5.34 12.19
CA MET A 100 8.94 5.54 12.82
C MET A 100 8.79 4.83 14.18
N PRO A 101 9.25 3.58 14.38
CA PRO A 101 9.19 2.91 15.68
C PRO A 101 10.02 3.65 16.74
N VAL A 102 11.13 4.28 16.34
CA VAL A 102 12.00 5.08 17.21
C VAL A 102 11.36 6.43 17.55
N TYR A 103 10.72 7.10 16.59
CA TYR A 103 9.92 8.29 16.88
C TYR A 103 8.75 7.96 17.81
N GLY A 104 8.10 6.81 17.62
CA GLY A 104 7.04 6.30 18.49
C GLY A 104 7.49 6.19 19.95
N ILE A 105 8.59 5.48 20.25
CA ILE A 105 9.05 5.33 21.65
C ILE A 105 9.46 6.67 22.29
N LEU A 106 10.07 7.58 21.51
CA LEU A 106 10.48 8.89 21.99
C LEU A 106 9.26 9.77 22.33
N LEU A 107 8.21 9.76 21.50
CA LEU A 107 6.96 10.48 21.75
C LEU A 107 6.19 9.89 22.94
N ILE A 108 6.12 8.56 23.04
CA ILE A 108 5.51 7.84 24.18
C ILE A 108 6.16 8.26 25.50
N PHE A 109 7.50 8.21 25.58
CA PHE A 109 8.23 8.66 26.77
C PHE A 109 8.26 10.17 26.95
N GLY A 110 8.07 10.97 25.90
CA GLY A 110 8.06 12.43 25.97
C GLY A 110 6.75 13.00 26.50
N LEU A 111 5.63 12.44 26.05
CA LEU A 111 4.31 13.08 26.06
C LEU A 111 3.25 12.38 26.92
N SER A 112 3.46 11.12 27.32
CA SER A 112 2.59 10.37 28.23
C SER A 112 3.13 10.38 29.67
N ILE A 113 2.38 9.79 30.60
CA ILE A 113 2.73 9.54 32.02
C ILE A 113 4.10 8.88 32.19
N LEU A 114 4.56 8.11 31.20
CA LEU A 114 5.88 7.48 31.18
C LEU A 114 7.05 8.49 31.20
N ASN A 115 6.80 9.78 31.02
CA ASN A 115 7.83 10.81 31.12
C ASN A 115 8.46 10.93 32.52
N TYR A 116 7.75 10.58 33.59
CA TYR A 116 8.30 10.56 34.95
C TYR A 116 9.38 9.48 35.15
N THR A 117 9.54 8.54 34.20
CA THR A 117 10.64 7.58 34.19
C THR A 117 11.99 8.27 34.02
N ALA A 118 13.01 7.83 34.76
CA ALA A 118 14.37 8.35 34.69
C ALA A 118 14.93 8.38 33.25
N ILE A 119 15.61 9.48 32.88
CA ILE A 119 16.16 9.70 31.52
C ILE A 119 17.00 8.53 31.01
N GLY A 120 17.85 7.93 31.86
CA GLY A 120 18.67 6.78 31.49
C GLY A 120 17.84 5.58 31.02
N THR A 121 16.74 5.27 31.71
CA THR A 121 15.80 4.21 31.31
C THR A 121 15.14 4.54 29.97
N ARG A 122 14.66 5.78 29.78
CA ARG A 122 14.02 6.21 28.51
C ARG A 122 14.98 6.07 27.33
N LEU A 123 16.24 6.48 27.51
CA LEU A 123 17.29 6.34 26.50
C LEU A 123 17.66 4.87 26.24
N TRP A 124 17.69 4.03 27.28
CA TRP A 124 17.99 2.60 27.15
C TRP A 124 16.91 1.86 26.34
N PHE A 125 15.62 2.11 26.63
CA PHE A 125 14.53 1.59 25.80
C PHE A 125 14.60 2.13 24.37
N ALA A 126 14.87 3.42 24.17
CA ALA A 126 15.01 4.00 22.83
C ALA A 126 16.18 3.38 22.04
N ALA A 127 17.31 3.12 22.69
CA ALA A 127 18.46 2.46 22.08
C ALA A 127 18.16 1.01 21.65
N ILE A 128 17.38 0.26 22.45
CA ILE A 128 16.93 -1.09 22.08
C ILE A 128 15.94 -1.05 20.91
N VAL A 129 14.95 -0.15 20.95
CA VAL A 129 14.00 0.03 19.83
C VAL A 129 14.73 0.41 18.54
N PHE A 130 15.73 1.29 18.61
CA PHE A 130 16.61 1.63 17.49
C PHE A 130 17.42 0.43 17.00
N GLY A 131 18.01 -0.35 17.92
CA GLY A 131 18.73 -1.58 17.59
C GLY A 131 17.85 -2.59 16.83
N ILE A 132 16.64 -2.84 17.31
CA ILE A 132 15.72 -3.82 16.73
C ILE A 132 15.11 -3.33 15.41
N ASN A 133 14.70 -2.05 15.30
CA ASN A 133 13.95 -1.56 14.13
C ASN A 133 14.80 -0.87 13.06
N VAL A 134 16.02 -0.43 13.39
CA VAL A 134 16.93 0.23 12.44
C VAL A 134 18.16 -0.62 12.18
N LEU A 135 18.93 -0.97 13.22
CA LEU A 135 20.21 -1.66 13.02
C LEU A 135 20.02 -3.09 12.49
N VAL A 136 19.17 -3.90 13.11
CA VAL A 136 18.95 -5.30 12.68
C VAL A 136 18.45 -5.37 11.22
N PRO A 137 17.42 -4.63 10.79
CA PRO A 137 16.98 -4.65 9.40
C PRO A 137 18.02 -4.09 8.42
N ALA A 138 18.74 -3.02 8.77
CA ALA A 138 19.80 -2.47 7.92
C ALA A 138 20.94 -3.47 7.73
N LEU A 139 21.39 -4.14 8.80
CA LEU A 139 22.41 -5.18 8.75
C LEU A 139 21.97 -6.38 7.90
N ILE A 140 20.71 -6.82 8.03
CA ILE A 140 20.15 -7.91 7.21
C ILE A 140 20.14 -7.52 5.73
N VAL A 141 19.69 -6.31 5.38
CA VAL A 141 19.69 -5.83 3.98
C VAL A 141 21.11 -5.70 3.41
N ILE A 142 22.07 -5.21 4.20
CA ILE A 142 23.49 -5.14 3.80
C ILE A 142 24.08 -6.54 3.58
N LEU A 143 23.75 -7.51 4.45
CA LEU A 143 24.21 -8.89 4.33
C LEU A 143 23.61 -9.58 3.09
N LEU A 144 22.31 -9.41 2.83
CA LEU A 144 21.63 -9.90 1.63
C LEU A 144 22.24 -9.34 0.34
N LYS A 145 22.64 -8.05 0.33
CA LYS A 145 23.38 -7.45 -0.77
C LYS A 145 24.77 -8.09 -0.94
N ARG A 146 25.52 -8.30 0.15
CA ARG A 146 26.85 -8.94 0.09
C ARG A 146 26.82 -10.39 -0.41
N ILE A 147 25.73 -11.11 -0.15
CA ILE A 147 25.51 -12.50 -0.64
C ILE A 147 24.98 -12.51 -2.09
N GLY A 148 24.69 -11.34 -2.70
CA GLY A 148 24.21 -11.23 -4.08
C GLY A 148 22.73 -11.54 -4.29
N ILE A 149 21.94 -11.64 -3.21
CA ILE A 149 20.49 -11.93 -3.26
C ILE A 149 19.68 -10.70 -3.67
N VAL A 150 20.19 -9.50 -3.40
CA VAL A 150 19.60 -8.20 -3.78
C VAL A 150 20.60 -7.46 -4.67
N GLN A 151 20.16 -7.05 -5.86
CA GLN A 151 21.03 -6.46 -6.87
C GLN A 151 21.13 -4.94 -6.73
N ASP A 152 20.03 -4.27 -6.35
CA ASP A 152 19.98 -2.81 -6.22
C ASP A 152 19.54 -2.33 -4.81
N LEU A 153 20.22 -1.31 -4.29
CA LEU A 153 19.82 -0.59 -3.07
C LEU A 153 18.54 0.24 -3.28
N GLY A 154 18.20 0.57 -4.53
CA GLY A 154 16.95 1.24 -4.91
C GLY A 154 15.68 0.42 -4.68
N LEU A 155 15.80 -0.90 -4.41
CA LEU A 155 14.68 -1.83 -4.25
C LEU A 155 13.65 -1.69 -5.39
N ASN A 156 14.12 -1.58 -6.63
CA ASN A 156 13.25 -1.37 -7.78
C ASN A 156 12.44 -2.64 -8.10
N GLY A 157 12.98 -3.83 -7.82
CA GLY A 157 12.26 -5.10 -7.95
C GLY A 157 11.17 -5.28 -6.88
N ARG A 158 9.96 -5.69 -7.29
CA ARG A 158 8.87 -6.06 -6.36
C ARG A 158 9.29 -7.17 -5.38
N ARG A 159 10.15 -8.10 -5.81
CA ARG A 159 10.73 -9.19 -5.01
C ARG A 159 11.78 -8.71 -4.02
N GLU A 160 12.57 -7.68 -4.37
CA GLU A 160 13.58 -7.10 -3.48
C GLU A 160 12.94 -6.37 -2.29
N ARG A 161 11.78 -5.73 -2.49
CA ARG A 161 11.00 -5.05 -1.42
C ARG A 161 10.45 -6.00 -0.37
N LEU A 162 10.17 -7.26 -0.73
CA LEU A 162 9.53 -8.23 0.15
C LEU A 162 10.36 -8.50 1.40
N ILE A 163 11.68 -8.66 1.24
CA ILE A 163 12.56 -9.03 2.37
C ILE A 163 12.65 -7.89 3.40
N PRO A 164 12.93 -6.62 3.04
CA PRO A 164 12.83 -5.49 3.98
C PRO A 164 11.48 -5.38 4.69
N TYR A 165 10.34 -5.59 4.00
CA TYR A 165 9.02 -5.57 4.65
C TYR A 165 8.90 -6.66 5.71
N ILE A 166 9.20 -7.92 5.37
CA ILE A 166 9.11 -9.05 6.31
C ILE A 166 10.02 -8.83 7.52
N VAL A 167 11.27 -8.42 7.29
CA VAL A 167 12.24 -8.14 8.37
C VAL A 167 11.75 -6.99 9.26
N SER A 168 11.15 -5.95 8.69
CA SER A 168 10.55 -4.84 9.46
C SER A 168 9.36 -5.29 10.31
N ILE A 169 8.49 -6.15 9.77
CA ILE A 169 7.32 -6.70 10.49
C ILE A 169 7.79 -7.55 11.68
N PHE A 170 8.78 -8.43 11.49
CA PHE A 170 9.34 -9.20 12.60
C PHE A 170 10.09 -8.34 13.63
N ALA A 171 10.78 -7.27 13.21
CA ALA A 171 11.38 -6.30 14.12
C ALA A 171 10.33 -5.59 14.99
N LEU A 172 9.20 -5.18 14.40
CA LEU A 172 8.07 -4.59 15.13
C LEU A 172 7.46 -5.57 16.14
N ILE A 173 7.23 -6.82 15.74
CA ILE A 173 6.71 -7.88 16.64
C ILE A 173 7.70 -8.16 17.77
N GLY A 174 9.00 -8.28 17.48
CA GLY A 174 10.04 -8.47 18.49
C GLY A 174 10.13 -7.29 19.46
N THR A 175 9.88 -6.07 18.99
CA THR A 175 9.82 -4.87 19.83
C THR A 175 8.59 -4.86 20.73
N ALA A 176 7.42 -5.25 20.20
CA ALA A 176 6.20 -5.41 20.98
C ALA A 176 6.39 -6.45 22.09
N TRP A 177 6.97 -7.61 21.75
CA TRP A 177 7.26 -8.68 22.70
C TRP A 177 8.27 -8.25 23.78
N PHE A 178 9.32 -7.52 23.41
CA PHE A 178 10.25 -6.93 24.37
C PHE A 178 9.54 -5.97 25.34
N LEU A 179 8.72 -5.05 24.84
CA LEU A 179 8.00 -4.06 25.66
C LEU A 179 6.98 -4.74 26.59
N ALA A 180 6.23 -5.73 26.10
CA ALA A 180 5.33 -6.54 26.92
C ALA A 180 6.09 -7.32 28.01
N SER A 181 7.24 -7.92 27.67
CA SER A 181 8.11 -8.63 28.62
C SER A 181 8.74 -7.72 29.69
N ARG A 182 8.78 -6.40 29.45
CA ARG A 182 9.20 -5.38 30.43
C ARG A 182 8.02 -4.73 31.15
N HIS A 183 6.80 -5.29 31.03
CA HIS A 183 5.58 -4.80 31.67
C HIS A 183 5.22 -3.35 31.28
N ALA A 184 5.52 -2.94 30.05
CA ALA A 184 5.03 -1.67 29.52
C ALA A 184 3.49 -1.70 29.38
N PRO A 185 2.80 -0.55 29.48
CA PRO A 185 1.35 -0.45 29.28
C PRO A 185 0.88 -1.07 27.96
N SER A 186 -0.33 -1.65 27.93
CA SER A 186 -0.87 -2.38 26.76
C SER A 186 -0.76 -1.57 25.47
N TRP A 187 -1.30 -0.36 25.48
CA TRP A 187 -1.31 0.56 24.34
C TRP A 187 0.09 0.87 23.77
N VAL A 188 1.15 0.79 24.58
CA VAL A 188 2.54 1.04 24.15
C VAL A 188 3.07 -0.09 23.28
N TRP A 189 2.88 -1.36 23.65
CA TRP A 189 3.30 -2.48 22.81
C TRP A 189 2.28 -2.78 21.70
N LEU A 190 0.99 -2.50 21.92
CA LEU A 190 -0.04 -2.55 20.88
C LEU A 190 0.23 -1.57 19.72
N PHE A 191 0.89 -0.43 19.96
CA PHE A 191 1.34 0.46 18.87
C PHE A 191 2.28 -0.27 17.89
N TYR A 192 3.21 -1.10 18.38
CA TYR A 192 4.11 -1.88 17.53
C TYR A 192 3.40 -3.04 16.84
N ILE A 193 2.40 -3.67 17.49
CA ILE A 193 1.52 -4.65 16.84
C ILE A 193 0.68 -4.00 15.74
N GLY A 194 0.16 -2.79 15.97
CA GLY A 194 -0.56 -1.99 14.97
C GLY A 194 0.31 -1.62 13.78
N GLY A 195 1.56 -1.22 14.04
CA GLY A 195 2.58 -1.03 13.00
C GLY A 195 2.88 -2.32 12.22
N ALA A 196 2.99 -3.46 12.91
CA ALA A 196 3.24 -4.76 12.28
C ALA A 196 2.05 -5.19 11.39
N ALA A 197 0.81 -5.04 11.87
CA ALA A 197 -0.41 -5.30 11.12
C ALA A 197 -0.53 -4.41 9.87
N GLY A 198 -0.27 -3.11 10.02
CA GLY A 198 -0.18 -2.17 8.90
C GLY A 198 0.94 -2.54 7.91
N GLY A 199 2.07 -3.06 8.41
CA GLY A 199 3.15 -3.63 7.61
C GLY A 199 2.71 -4.85 6.80
N VAL A 200 1.96 -5.79 7.40
CA VAL A 200 1.38 -6.96 6.73
C VAL A 200 0.39 -6.53 5.65
N ILE A 201 -0.52 -5.61 5.95
CA ILE A 201 -1.50 -5.08 4.98
C ILE A 201 -0.78 -4.39 3.82
N ASN A 202 0.23 -3.55 4.10
CA ASN A 202 1.06 -2.93 3.07
C ASN A 202 1.80 -3.95 2.20
N LEU A 203 2.34 -5.03 2.79
CA LEU A 203 3.00 -6.11 2.07
C LEU A 203 2.02 -6.84 1.13
N ILE A 204 0.82 -7.17 1.62
CA ILE A 204 -0.25 -7.79 0.84
C ILE A 204 -0.63 -6.91 -0.37
N ILE A 205 -0.92 -5.63 -0.12
CA ILE A 205 -1.28 -4.67 -1.18
C ILE A 205 -0.14 -4.54 -2.20
N ASN A 206 1.12 -4.42 -1.73
CA ASN A 206 2.30 -4.23 -2.57
C ASN A 206 2.53 -5.35 -3.62
N PHE A 207 2.02 -6.57 -3.40
CA PHE A 207 2.03 -7.64 -4.40
C PHE A 207 1.18 -7.33 -5.64
N ARG A 208 0.09 -6.57 -5.51
CA ARG A 208 -0.80 -6.18 -6.63
C ARG A 208 -0.57 -4.73 -7.05
N TRP A 209 -0.51 -3.80 -6.10
CA TRP A 209 -0.41 -2.36 -6.35
C TRP A 209 0.62 -1.70 -5.41
N LYS A 210 1.54 -0.87 -5.94
CA LYS A 210 2.59 -0.23 -5.14
C LYS A 210 1.94 0.72 -4.12
N ILE A 211 2.30 0.63 -2.84
CA ILE A 211 1.76 1.49 -1.76
C ILE A 211 2.89 2.26 -1.06
N SER A 212 2.61 3.45 -0.52
CA SER A 212 3.61 4.29 0.16
C SER A 212 3.78 3.91 1.63
N ALA A 213 4.81 3.13 1.95
CA ALA A 213 5.16 2.81 3.34
C ALA A 213 5.56 4.06 4.17
N HIS A 214 6.05 5.12 3.53
CA HIS A 214 6.39 6.37 4.24
C HIS A 214 5.12 7.09 4.69
N ALA A 215 4.07 7.10 3.87
CA ALA A 215 2.76 7.60 4.27
C ALA A 215 2.18 6.78 5.44
N ALA A 216 2.19 5.44 5.32
CA ALA A 216 1.71 4.56 6.39
C ALA A 216 2.47 4.75 7.71
N GLY A 217 3.80 4.88 7.67
CA GLY A 217 4.62 5.13 8.84
C GLY A 217 4.25 6.42 9.57
N VAL A 218 4.15 7.54 8.83
CA VAL A 218 3.80 8.85 9.41
C VAL A 218 2.36 8.87 9.96
N ALA A 219 1.39 8.27 9.25
CA ALA A 219 0.02 8.14 9.75
C ALA A 219 -0.09 7.29 11.04
N GLY A 220 0.76 6.26 11.18
CA GLY A 220 0.84 5.50 12.42
C GLY A 220 1.27 6.35 13.63
N ILE A 221 2.16 7.33 13.43
CA ILE A 221 2.54 8.28 14.48
C ILE A 221 1.42 9.28 14.79
N VAL A 222 0.68 9.74 13.78
CA VAL A 222 -0.52 10.57 14.01
C VAL A 222 -1.57 9.82 14.83
N ALA A 223 -1.84 8.55 14.51
CA ALA A 223 -2.74 7.69 15.28
C ALA A 223 -2.26 7.48 16.74
N LEU A 224 -0.95 7.25 16.93
CA LEU A 224 -0.33 7.15 18.26
C LEU A 224 -0.51 8.45 19.07
N LEU A 225 -0.32 9.62 18.45
CA LEU A 225 -0.47 10.91 19.14
C LEU A 225 -1.94 11.19 19.52
N ILE A 226 -2.91 10.79 18.69
CA ILE A 226 -4.33 10.81 19.06
C ILE A 226 -4.58 9.87 20.24
N ARG A 227 -4.01 8.65 20.24
CA ARG A 227 -4.16 7.69 21.35
C ARG A 227 -3.54 8.19 22.66
N ILE A 228 -2.44 8.95 22.60
CA ILE A 228 -1.85 9.63 23.77
C ILE A 228 -2.73 10.80 24.22
N ALA A 229 -3.30 11.56 23.27
CA ALA A 229 -4.20 12.69 23.57
C ALA A 229 -5.53 12.26 24.21
N SER A 230 -6.04 11.07 23.86
CA SER A 230 -7.24 10.46 24.45
C SER A 230 -6.96 9.68 25.74
N ASP A 231 -5.69 9.52 26.13
CA ASP A 231 -5.32 8.90 27.40
C ASP A 231 -5.60 9.89 28.55
N GLY A 232 -5.93 9.41 29.75
CA GLY A 232 -6.39 10.27 30.85
C GLY A 232 -5.36 11.25 31.44
N PHE A 233 -4.08 11.13 31.06
CA PHE A 233 -2.98 11.96 31.54
C PHE A 233 -2.08 12.47 30.39
N PRO A 234 -2.63 13.23 29.41
CA PRO A 234 -1.84 13.77 28.32
C PRO A 234 -1.07 15.02 28.80
N LYS A 235 0.16 15.21 28.31
CA LYS A 235 0.80 16.53 28.46
C LYS A 235 0.12 17.58 27.59
N ALA A 236 0.12 18.83 28.04
CA ALA A 236 -0.39 19.97 27.28
C ALA A 236 0.20 20.05 25.85
N ASP A 237 1.48 19.70 25.70
CA ASP A 237 2.21 19.76 24.43
C ASP A 237 1.74 18.72 23.39
N VAL A 238 0.96 17.69 23.77
CA VAL A 238 0.54 16.61 22.85
C VAL A 238 -0.16 17.17 21.61
N ILE A 239 -0.98 18.21 21.75
CA ILE A 239 -1.69 18.84 20.63
C ILE A 239 -0.70 19.52 19.67
N VAL A 240 0.34 20.18 20.19
CA VAL A 240 1.38 20.82 19.37
C VAL A 240 2.14 19.78 18.56
N TRP A 241 2.51 18.66 19.18
CA TRP A 241 3.16 17.54 18.49
C TRP A 241 2.22 16.87 17.47
N LEU A 242 0.93 16.71 17.76
CA LEU A 242 -0.06 16.18 16.81
C LEU A 242 -0.16 17.06 15.56
N LEU A 243 -0.27 18.39 15.72
CA LEU A 243 -0.31 19.34 14.61
C LEU A 243 0.99 19.31 13.78
N LEU A 244 2.15 19.23 14.44
CA LEU A 244 3.44 19.07 13.78
C LEU A 244 3.50 17.79 12.93
N TRP A 245 3.04 16.66 13.47
CA TRP A 245 3.04 15.38 12.74
C TRP A 245 2.01 15.33 11.61
N ILE A 246 0.88 16.03 11.72
CA ILE A 246 -0.05 16.24 10.60
C ILE A 246 0.61 17.08 9.49
N LEU A 247 1.35 18.14 9.83
CA LEU A 247 2.11 18.93 8.86
C LEU A 247 3.21 18.10 8.17
N LEU A 248 3.94 17.27 8.93
CA LEU A 248 4.92 16.33 8.39
C LEU A 248 4.27 15.25 7.50
N ALA A 249 3.04 14.83 7.78
CA ALA A 249 2.27 13.96 6.90
C ALA A 249 1.95 14.64 5.56
N GLY A 250 1.46 15.88 5.58
CA GLY A 250 1.26 16.66 4.35
C GLY A 250 2.55 16.78 3.53
N LEU A 251 3.63 17.19 4.19
CA LEU A 251 4.94 17.39 3.57
C LEU A 251 5.55 16.09 3.00
N THR A 252 5.43 14.97 3.72
CA THR A 252 5.86 13.64 3.24
C THR A 252 5.06 13.20 2.03
N GLY A 253 3.75 13.47 2.01
CA GLY A 253 2.87 13.13 0.89
C GLY A 253 3.27 13.91 -0.37
N SER A 254 3.44 15.22 -0.24
CA SER A 254 3.91 16.10 -1.31
C SER A 254 5.27 15.66 -1.86
N ALA A 255 6.25 15.36 -1.00
CA ALA A 255 7.57 14.87 -1.44
C ALA A 255 7.48 13.54 -2.23
N ARG A 256 6.57 12.62 -1.86
CA ARG A 256 6.38 11.34 -2.57
C ARG A 256 5.77 11.51 -3.96
N LEU A 257 4.88 12.49 -4.12
CA LEU A 257 4.26 12.85 -5.39
C LEU A 257 5.25 13.61 -6.29
N TYR A 258 5.97 14.59 -5.72
CA TYR A 258 6.97 15.39 -6.43
C TYR A 258 8.11 14.53 -7.01
N LEU A 259 8.65 13.60 -6.22
CA LEU A 259 9.67 12.64 -6.66
C LEU A 259 9.12 11.56 -7.62
N ARG A 260 7.86 11.65 -8.06
CA ARG A 260 7.14 10.72 -8.96
C ARG A 260 7.24 9.24 -8.56
N ARG A 261 7.49 8.94 -7.28
CA ARG A 261 7.65 7.55 -6.79
C ARG A 261 6.32 6.85 -6.54
N HIS A 262 5.25 7.62 -6.30
CA HIS A 262 3.91 7.13 -6.02
C HIS A 262 2.85 8.05 -6.63
N THR A 263 1.67 7.50 -6.94
CA THR A 263 0.49 8.30 -7.31
C THR A 263 -0.28 8.76 -6.08
N PHE A 264 -1.17 9.75 -6.22
CA PHE A 264 -1.97 10.31 -5.12
C PHE A 264 -2.69 9.22 -4.31
N TRP A 265 -3.39 8.31 -5.01
CA TRP A 265 -4.12 7.20 -4.40
C TRP A 265 -3.21 6.24 -3.61
N GLN A 266 -1.97 6.01 -4.05
CA GLN A 266 -1.00 5.14 -3.34
C GLN A 266 -0.48 5.77 -2.04
N VAL A 267 -0.46 7.11 -1.98
CA VAL A 267 -0.11 7.86 -0.77
C VAL A 267 -1.29 7.87 0.19
N MET A 268 -2.51 8.15 -0.30
CA MET A 268 -3.73 8.14 0.51
C MET A 268 -4.04 6.76 1.11
N ALA A 269 -3.92 5.69 0.31
CA ALA A 269 -4.06 4.31 0.80
C ALA A 269 -3.00 3.99 1.87
N GLY A 270 -1.77 4.47 1.71
CA GLY A 270 -0.73 4.36 2.73
C GLY A 270 -1.14 5.02 4.06
N TYR A 271 -1.61 6.27 4.02
CA TYR A 271 -2.10 6.96 5.22
C TYR A 271 -3.27 6.21 5.88
N ALA A 272 -4.26 5.76 5.10
CA ALA A 272 -5.40 5.01 5.63
C ALA A 272 -4.98 3.71 6.32
N VAL A 273 -4.13 2.90 5.67
CA VAL A 273 -3.63 1.64 6.25
C VAL A 273 -2.84 1.89 7.53
N GLY A 274 -1.90 2.85 7.51
CA GLY A 274 -1.07 3.17 8.67
C GLY A 274 -1.87 3.69 9.86
N PHE A 275 -2.80 4.62 9.60
CA PHE A 275 -3.66 5.21 10.62
C PHE A 275 -4.58 4.17 11.24
N LEU A 276 -5.38 3.47 10.42
CA LEU A 276 -6.40 2.54 10.91
C LEU A 276 -5.79 1.35 11.63
N SER A 277 -4.67 0.80 11.14
CA SER A 277 -4.02 -0.34 11.79
C SER A 277 -3.53 0.00 13.19
N VAL A 278 -2.93 1.18 13.38
CA VAL A 278 -2.47 1.62 14.71
C VAL A 278 -3.65 2.05 15.58
N TYR A 279 -4.55 2.88 15.07
CA TYR A 279 -5.67 3.43 15.83
C TYR A 279 -6.60 2.32 16.37
N LEU A 280 -7.00 1.37 15.52
CA LEU A 280 -7.90 0.30 15.93
C LEU A 280 -7.22 -0.68 16.90
N ILE A 281 -5.95 -1.04 16.68
CA ILE A 281 -5.25 -2.00 17.55
C ILE A 281 -4.88 -1.41 18.92
N THR A 282 -4.65 -0.09 19.01
CA THR A 282 -4.37 0.60 20.28
C THR A 282 -5.62 1.08 21.04
N ALA A 283 -6.80 0.83 20.51
CA ALA A 283 -8.09 1.11 21.16
C ALA A 283 -8.55 0.02 22.15
N PHE A 284 -7.84 -1.12 22.19
CA PHE A 284 -8.05 -2.23 23.12
C PHE A 284 -7.00 -2.23 24.26
#